data_AF-A0A8T5A9Z8-F1
#
_entry.id   AF-A0A8T5A9Z8-F1
#
_cell.length_a   1.000
_cell.length_b   1.000
_cell.length_c   1.000
_cell.angle_alpha   90.00
_cell.angle_beta   90.00
_cell.angle_gamma   90.00
#
_symmetry.space_group_name_H-M   'P 1'
#
loop_
_entity.id
_entity.type
_entity.pdbx_description
1 polymer ?
#
loop_
_entity_poly.entity_id
_entity_poly.type
_entity_poly.pdbx_seq_one_letter_code
_entity_poly.pdbx_strand_id
1 'polypeptide(L)'
;MDKLVMGSHFSGCRLVEQGFKPDACLTYCDGEWKPACKATLARRNNTLYRLIHSYAHKSPEQYLSIYQSGCNWSCKKCHSWRFTRYASGTWMSPKDIAKISKEYYMRNKKNM
;
A
#
# COMPACT_ATOMS: atom_id res chain seq x y z
N MET A 1 22.38 -11.69 -3.88
CA MET A 1 21.14 -11.67 -3.08
C MET A 1 20.35 -12.89 -3.48
N ASP A 2 20.59 -13.94 -2.70
CA ASP A 2 20.55 -15.32 -3.14
C ASP A 2 19.13 -15.88 -3.23
N LYS A 3 18.98 -16.84 -4.16
CA LYS A 3 17.77 -17.61 -4.45
C LYS A 3 17.23 -18.43 -3.24
N LEU A 4 17.87 -18.34 -2.08
CA LEU A 4 17.58 -19.14 -0.88
C LEU A 4 16.49 -18.56 0.04
N VAL A 5 16.08 -17.30 -0.12
CA VAL A 5 15.03 -16.68 0.74
C VAL A 5 13.64 -16.66 0.10
N MET A 6 13.51 -17.01 -1.19
CA MET A 6 12.25 -16.85 -1.93
C MET A 6 11.19 -17.94 -1.64
N GLY A 7 11.57 -19.10 -1.10
CA GLY A 7 10.67 -20.27 -1.05
C GLY A 7 9.58 -20.23 0.02
N SER A 8 9.86 -19.72 1.23
CA SER A 8 8.95 -19.86 2.38
C SER A 8 7.88 -18.76 2.46
N HIS A 9 8.22 -17.52 2.09
CA HIS A 9 7.33 -16.37 2.32
C HIS A 9 6.07 -16.37 1.43
N PHE A 10 6.13 -17.00 0.26
CA PHE A 10 5.07 -16.95 -0.76
C PHE A 10 4.24 -18.24 -0.86
N SER A 11 4.36 -19.17 0.10
CA SER A 11 3.45 -20.32 0.20
C SER A 11 1.98 -19.85 0.26
N GLY A 12 1.14 -20.44 -0.61
CA GLY A 12 -0.27 -20.08 -0.79
C GLY A 12 -0.55 -18.81 -1.61
N CYS A 13 0.44 -18.30 -2.36
CA CYS A 13 0.26 -17.14 -3.22
C CYS A 13 -0.28 -17.53 -4.60
N ARG A 14 -1.56 -17.22 -4.87
CA ARG A 14 -2.21 -17.50 -6.16
C ARG A 14 -1.48 -16.93 -7.38
N LEU A 15 -0.81 -15.77 -7.24
CA LEU A 15 -0.04 -15.19 -8.35
C LEU A 15 1.21 -16.02 -8.66
N VAL A 16 1.87 -16.56 -7.64
CA VAL A 16 3.04 -17.45 -7.83
C VAL A 16 2.60 -18.78 -8.42
N GLU A 17 1.48 -19.34 -7.96
CA GLU A 17 0.87 -20.56 -8.53
C GLU A 17 0.52 -20.40 -10.01
N GLN A 18 0.15 -19.20 -10.44
CA GLN A 18 -0.10 -18.84 -11.84
C GLN A 18 1.18 -18.55 -12.65
N GLY A 19 2.37 -18.65 -12.03
CA GLY A 19 3.67 -18.42 -12.70
C GLY A 19 4.19 -16.99 -12.65
N PHE A 20 3.55 -16.07 -11.93
CA PHE A 20 4.06 -14.71 -11.75
C PHE A 20 5.19 -14.67 -10.71
N LYS A 21 6.28 -13.98 -11.03
CA LYS A 21 7.41 -13.81 -10.12
C LYS A 21 7.06 -12.80 -9.01
N PRO A 22 7.27 -13.13 -7.73
CA PRO A 22 7.14 -12.17 -6.66
C PRO A 22 8.38 -11.26 -6.69
N ASP A 23 8.22 -10.07 -7.29
CA ASP A 23 9.27 -9.07 -7.47
C ASP A 23 9.57 -8.35 -6.12
N ALA A 24 9.39 -7.03 -6.02
CA ALA A 24 9.62 -6.28 -4.76
C ALA A 24 8.50 -6.47 -3.71
N CYS A 25 7.92 -7.67 -3.63
CA CYS A 25 6.72 -8.00 -2.86
C CYS A 25 6.93 -8.08 -1.33
N LEU A 26 8.16 -7.88 -0.83
CA LEU A 26 8.45 -7.93 0.60
C LEU A 26 8.34 -6.55 1.26
N THR A 27 7.64 -6.51 2.40
CA THR A 27 7.48 -5.34 3.25
C THR A 27 7.87 -5.73 4.68
N TYR A 28 8.70 -4.91 5.32
CA TYR A 28 9.12 -5.09 6.70
C TYR A 28 8.01 -4.62 7.65
N CYS A 29 7.62 -5.49 8.58
CA CYS A 29 6.55 -5.27 9.56
C CYS A 29 6.86 -6.09 10.81
N ASP A 30 6.75 -5.50 12.00
CA ASP A 30 6.89 -6.20 13.30
C ASP A 30 8.18 -7.02 13.45
N GLY A 31 9.31 -6.51 12.93
CA GLY A 31 10.61 -7.19 13.04
C GLY A 31 10.93 -8.20 11.93
N GLU A 32 10.02 -8.44 11.00
CA GLU A 32 10.19 -9.47 9.97
C GLU A 32 9.76 -9.00 8.56
N TRP A 33 10.26 -9.68 7.53
CA TRP A 33 9.86 -9.46 6.15
C TRP A 33 8.66 -10.33 5.78
N LYS A 34 7.56 -9.70 5.36
CA LYS A 34 6.32 -10.36 4.96
C LYS A 34 5.95 -9.97 3.52
N PRO A 35 5.20 -10.81 2.79
CA PRO A 35 4.53 -10.36 1.58
C PRO A 35 3.69 -9.11 1.84
N ALA A 36 3.73 -8.12 0.97
CA ALA A 36 3.03 -6.85 1.12
C ALA A 36 1.53 -7.04 1.37
N CYS A 37 0.90 -8.01 0.68
CA CYS A 37 -0.50 -8.35 0.88
C CYS A 37 -0.82 -8.93 2.28
N LYS A 38 0.16 -9.51 2.99
CA LYS A 38 0.00 -9.97 4.38
C LYS A 38 0.29 -8.85 5.39
N ALA A 39 1.18 -7.93 5.04
CA ALA A 39 1.58 -6.82 5.92
C ALA A 39 0.65 -5.61 5.88
N THR A 40 0.03 -5.31 4.72
CA THR A 40 -0.65 -4.01 4.49
C THR A 40 -2.09 -4.13 3.99
N LEU A 41 -2.63 -5.35 3.94
CA LEU A 41 -4.06 -5.62 3.72
C LEU A 41 -4.62 -6.42 4.88
N ALA A 42 -5.76 -5.99 5.40
CA ALA A 42 -6.48 -6.71 6.44
C ALA A 42 -7.96 -6.81 6.07
N ARG A 43 -8.64 -7.85 6.58
CA ARG A 43 -10.09 -7.96 6.55
C ARG A 43 -10.60 -8.06 7.99
N ARG A 44 -11.49 -7.15 8.39
CA ARG A 44 -12.10 -7.11 9.72
C ARG A 44 -13.61 -6.98 9.54
N ASN A 45 -14.40 -7.87 10.15
CA ASN A 45 -15.87 -7.85 10.05
C ASN A 45 -16.37 -7.67 8.60
N ASN A 46 -15.88 -8.53 7.70
CA ASN A 46 -16.17 -8.49 6.26
C ASN A 46 -15.71 -7.23 5.50
N THR A 47 -15.02 -6.28 6.15
CA THR A 47 -14.55 -5.03 5.56
C THR A 47 -13.05 -5.10 5.29
N LEU A 48 -12.63 -4.68 4.10
CA LEU A 48 -11.21 -4.57 3.75
C LEU A 48 -10.61 -3.29 4.31
N TYR A 49 -9.37 -3.38 4.76
CA TYR A 49 -8.55 -2.26 5.21
C TYR A 49 -7.22 -2.29 4.51
N ARG A 50 -6.72 -1.11 4.15
CA ARG A 50 -5.37 -0.90 3.62
C ARG A 50 -4.58 -0.04 4.60
N LEU A 51 -3.29 -0.32 4.71
CA LEU A 51 -2.38 0.53 5.46
C LEU A 51 -1.97 1.73 4.59
N ILE A 52 -2.52 2.90 4.89
CA ILE A 52 -2.29 4.14 4.16
C ILE A 52 -1.21 4.94 4.89
N HIS A 53 -0.05 5.10 4.25
CA HIS A 53 1.10 5.82 4.79
C HIS A 53 0.79 7.29 5.01
N SER A 54 0.24 7.93 3.97
CA SER A 54 -0.14 9.33 4.00
C SER A 54 -1.12 9.63 2.88
N TYR A 55 -1.73 10.80 2.94
CA TYR A 55 -2.38 11.41 1.79
C TYR A 55 -1.94 12.87 1.75
N ALA A 56 -1.64 13.36 0.55
CA ALA A 56 -1.16 14.71 0.35
C ALA A 56 -2.06 15.45 -0.61
N HIS A 57 -2.29 16.71 -0.28
CA HIS A 57 -2.74 17.74 -1.19
C HIS A 57 -1.59 18.73 -1.33
N LYS A 58 -1.28 19.10 -2.57
CA LYS A 58 -0.33 20.17 -2.86
C LYS A 58 -1.09 21.29 -3.55
N SER A 59 -1.31 22.41 -2.88
CA SER A 59 -1.82 23.62 -3.54
C SER A 59 -0.74 24.13 -4.50
N PRO A 60 -1.05 24.61 -5.73
CA PRO A 60 -2.38 24.86 -6.32
C PRO A 60 -2.99 23.66 -7.07
N GLU A 61 -2.41 22.48 -6.96
CA GLU A 61 -2.79 21.32 -7.76
C GLU A 61 -4.13 20.73 -7.26
N GLN A 62 -5.12 20.67 -8.16
CA GLN A 62 -6.46 20.13 -7.90
C GLN A 62 -6.49 18.59 -7.92
N TYR A 63 -5.56 17.95 -7.21
CA TYR A 63 -5.59 16.51 -6.99
C TYR A 63 -5.34 16.14 -5.53
N LEU A 64 -5.87 14.97 -5.16
CA LEU A 64 -5.64 14.30 -3.90
C LEU A 64 -4.87 13.01 -4.17
N SER A 65 -3.65 12.91 -3.62
CA SER A 65 -2.86 11.69 -3.68
C SER A 65 -2.99 10.91 -2.39
N ILE A 66 -3.31 9.61 -2.50
CA ILE A 66 -3.37 8.68 -1.37
C ILE A 66 -2.24 7.66 -1.54
N TYR A 67 -1.32 7.63 -0.58
CA TYR A 67 -0.13 6.80 -0.61
C TYR A 67 -0.31 5.57 0.30
N GLN A 68 -0.27 4.40 -0.30
CA GLN A 68 -0.33 3.13 0.42
C GLN A 68 1.06 2.65 0.86
N SER A 69 1.12 1.96 2.00
CA SER A 69 2.26 1.12 2.37
C SER A 69 2.16 -0.25 1.71
N GLY A 70 3.31 -0.83 1.40
CA GLY A 70 3.42 -2.08 0.63
C GLY A 70 3.20 -1.88 -0.86
N CYS A 71 4.04 -2.50 -1.67
CA CYS A 71 3.89 -2.60 -3.13
C CYS A 71 4.55 -3.89 -3.60
N ASN A 72 4.17 -4.40 -4.77
CA ASN A 72 4.76 -5.59 -5.37
C ASN A 72 5.59 -5.32 -6.63
N TRP A 73 5.91 -4.05 -6.91
CA TRP A 73 6.65 -3.63 -8.11
C TRP A 73 8.06 -3.10 -7.80
N SER A 74 9.03 -3.42 -8.66
CA SER A 74 10.41 -2.89 -8.62
C SER A 74 10.60 -1.60 -9.45
N CYS A 75 9.66 -0.68 -9.40
CA CYS A 75 9.70 0.57 -10.17
C CYS A 75 11.04 1.32 -9.98
N LYS A 76 11.79 1.53 -11.08
CA LYS A 76 13.12 2.18 -11.06
C LYS A 76 13.11 3.65 -10.63
N LYS A 77 11.96 4.32 -10.73
CA LYS A 77 11.74 5.74 -10.38
C LYS A 77 10.60 5.90 -9.38
N CYS A 78 10.50 4.99 -8.41
CA CYS A 78 9.39 4.98 -7.46
C CYS A 78 9.53 6.09 -6.40
N HIS A 79 8.62 7.06 -6.42
CA HIS A 79 8.51 8.08 -5.37
C HIS A 79 8.07 7.49 -4.02
N SER A 80 7.48 6.30 -4.03
CA SER A 80 6.94 5.63 -2.85
C SER A 80 7.89 4.61 -2.22
N TRP A 81 9.05 4.35 -2.84
CA TRP A 81 9.96 3.26 -2.51
C TRP A 81 10.26 3.14 -1.01
N ARG A 82 10.50 4.27 -0.34
CA ARG A 82 10.85 4.30 1.08
C ARG A 82 9.72 3.71 1.93
N PHE A 83 8.49 4.19 1.78
CA PHE A 83 7.36 3.77 2.62
C PHE A 83 6.62 2.54 2.09
N THR A 84 6.93 2.06 0.89
CA THR A 84 6.43 0.75 0.42
C THR A 84 7.21 -0.42 1.00
N ARG A 85 8.47 -0.20 1.43
CA ARG A 85 9.32 -1.23 2.05
C ARG A 85 9.07 -1.45 3.54
N TYR A 86 8.47 -0.48 4.21
CA TYR A 86 8.15 -0.54 5.65
C TYR A 86 6.66 -0.34 5.84
N ALA A 87 6.00 -1.26 6.55
CA ALA A 87 4.61 -1.10 6.90
C ALA A 87 4.47 0.09 7.85
N SER A 88 3.76 1.14 7.41
CA SER A 88 3.57 2.36 8.18
C SER A 88 2.27 3.06 7.81
N GLY A 89 1.72 3.83 8.74
CA GLY A 89 0.52 4.64 8.52
C GLY A 89 -0.71 4.09 9.22
N THR A 90 -1.87 4.41 8.65
CA THR A 90 -3.17 4.18 9.29
C THR A 90 -3.98 3.15 8.52
N TRP A 91 -4.59 2.20 9.23
CA TRP A 91 -5.52 1.25 8.64
C TRP A 91 -6.82 1.97 8.23
N MET A 92 -7.05 2.10 6.93
CA MET A 92 -8.21 2.78 6.38
C MET A 92 -9.10 1.81 5.60
N SER A 93 -10.41 1.90 5.85
CA SER A 93 -11.44 1.24 5.05
C SER A 93 -11.76 2.05 3.79
N PRO A 94 -12.51 1.48 2.82
CA PRO A 94 -13.06 2.25 1.71
C PRO A 94 -13.90 3.46 2.15
N LYS A 95 -14.62 3.36 3.28
CA LYS A 95 -15.41 4.49 3.81
C LYS A 95 -14.52 5.61 4.32
N ASP A 96 -13.40 5.28 4.98
CA ASP A 96 -12.43 6.28 5.45
C ASP A 96 -11.78 7.01 4.27
N ILE A 97 -11.41 6.27 3.22
CA ILE A 97 -10.87 6.84 1.98
C ILE A 97 -11.90 7.76 1.31
N ALA A 98 -13.16 7.33 1.21
CA ALA A 98 -14.23 8.15 0.63
C ALA A 98 -14.47 9.43 1.45
N LYS A 99 -14.36 9.35 2.79
CA LYS A 99 -14.45 10.52 3.68
C LYS A 99 -13.32 11.51 3.41
N ILE A 100 -12.07 11.05 3.28
CA ILE A 100 -10.92 11.91 2.93
C ILE A 100 -11.17 12.63 1.59
N SER A 101 -11.65 11.90 0.57
CA SER A 101 -11.98 12.50 -0.73
C SER A 101 -13.09 13.55 -0.63
N LYS A 102 -14.13 13.29 0.17
CA LYS A 102 -15.22 14.24 0.41
C LYS A 102 -14.72 15.50 1.13
N GLU A 103 -13.90 15.34 2.17
CA GLU A 103 -13.33 16.46 2.91
C GLU A 103 -12.43 17.32 2.02
N TYR A 104 -11.61 16.69 1.19
CA TYR A 104 -10.81 17.38 0.18
C TYR A 104 -11.68 18.20 -0.78
N TYR A 105 -12.73 17.59 -1.34
CA TYR A 105 -13.66 18.28 -2.24
C TYR A 105 -14.32 19.48 -1.55
N MET A 106 -14.87 19.29 -0.35
CA MET A 106 -15.59 20.35 0.37
C MET A 106 -14.68 21.53 0.73
N ARG A 107 -13.41 21.25 1.09
CA ARG A 107 -12.41 22.29 1.37
C ARG A 107 -12.02 23.10 0.14
N ASN A 108 -12.00 22.47 -1.04
CA ASN A 108 -11.53 23.10 -2.28
C ASN A 108 -12.66 23.52 -3.22
N LYS A 109 -13.93 23.24 -2.89
CA LYS A 109 -15.11 23.50 -3.74
C LYS A 109 -15.20 24.93 -4.27
N LYS A 110 -14.72 25.93 -3.54
CA LYS A 110 -14.74 27.34 -3.97
C LYS A 110 -13.62 27.71 -4.95
N ASN A 111 -12.57 26.89 -5.01
CA ASN A 111 -11.37 27.09 -5.82
C ASN A 111 -11.30 26.09 -6.99
N MET A 112 -12.38 25.33 -7.23
CA MET A 112 -12.60 24.42 -8.35
C MET A 112 -13.65 25.02 -9.27
#